data_AF-A0A225DHQ0-F1
#
_entry.id   AF-A0A225DHQ0-F1
#
_cell.length_a   1.000
_cell.length_b   1.000
_cell.length_c   1.000
_cell.angle_alpha   90.00
_cell.angle_beta   90.00
_cell.angle_gamma   90.00
#
_symmetry.space_group_name_H-M   'P 1'
#
loop_
_entity.id
_entity.type
_entity.pdbx_description
1 polymer ?
#
loop_
_entity_poly.entity_id
_entity_poly.type
_entity_poly.pdbx_seq_one_letter_code
_entity_poly.pdbx_strand_id
1 'polypeptide(L)'
;MSSDKRRTANRRNAEKSTGPKTPAGRAKVAGNALAHGLDSARPVLPGESAAAWDQHRVGVVTSLAPVGELEVALADRVAACLWRLRRVVAYETAVTVADLEETAEPIPREDEDRTFDAGRADRQRVRELEARMTDLFGVLAIWSSAAELFEQLLSLPDDAGVDGDAVEGVFEDVVGNLSDHDGPAFDITSAAFLADLGIPAAARDDPYHWDGWTAGFVRRAIAVMAAAGNVDADDLLTRAGEGRREWVRDQREQIARLEAAALEVEARLSARRDRQILRAAVPPAHTLDRITRYEAHLSRQVTHALHTLERLQAARVGKPVPLPVAIDVTVDAPPATG
;
A
#
# COMPACT_ATOMS: atom_id res chain seq x y z
N MET A 1 22.62 -40.34 -1.04
CA MET A 1 22.96 -41.08 -2.28
C MET A 1 22.73 -40.15 -3.49
N SER A 2 23.76 -39.89 -4.30
CA SER A 2 23.62 -39.14 -5.56
C SER A 2 23.46 -40.12 -6.72
N SER A 3 22.41 -39.97 -7.54
CA SER A 3 22.14 -40.84 -8.69
C SER A 3 23.33 -40.89 -9.66
N ASP A 4 23.52 -42.00 -10.37
CA ASP A 4 24.58 -42.19 -11.36
C ASP A 4 24.61 -41.05 -12.40
N LYS A 5 23.45 -40.52 -12.79
CA LYS A 5 23.35 -39.35 -13.69
C LYS A 5 24.05 -38.10 -13.13
N ARG A 6 23.89 -37.79 -11.84
CA ARG A 6 24.56 -36.64 -11.20
C ARG A 6 26.08 -36.86 -11.09
N ARG A 7 26.53 -38.10 -10.85
CA ARG A 7 27.96 -38.43 -10.77
C ARG A 7 28.66 -38.29 -12.13
N THR A 8 28.06 -38.77 -13.21
CA THR A 8 28.61 -38.64 -14.57
C THR A 8 28.64 -37.18 -15.03
N ALA A 9 27.60 -36.40 -14.72
CA ALA A 9 27.56 -34.97 -15.02
C ALA A 9 28.66 -34.19 -14.26
N ASN A 10 28.86 -34.47 -12.97
CA ASN A 10 29.91 -33.83 -12.18
C ASN A 10 31.32 -34.15 -12.72
N ARG A 11 31.57 -35.38 -13.17
CA ARG A 11 32.86 -35.79 -13.75
C ARG A 11 33.17 -35.04 -15.05
N ARG A 12 32.19 -34.96 -15.95
CA ARG A 12 32.29 -34.21 -17.21
C ARG A 12 32.44 -32.69 -16.99
N ASN A 13 31.85 -32.15 -15.93
CA ASN A 13 32.00 -30.74 -15.56
C ASN A 13 33.38 -30.46 -14.93
N ALA A 14 33.95 -31.40 -14.18
CA ALA A 14 35.29 -31.27 -13.59
C ALA A 14 36.38 -31.21 -14.67
N GLU A 15 36.26 -31.98 -15.76
CA GLU A 15 37.18 -31.95 -16.91
C GLU A 15 37.16 -30.60 -17.66
N LYS A 16 36.03 -29.87 -17.60
CA LYS A 16 35.86 -28.56 -18.25
C LYS A 16 36.20 -27.38 -17.35
N SER A 17 36.19 -27.56 -16.02
CA SER A 17 36.42 -26.50 -15.04
C SER A 17 37.91 -26.41 -14.69
N THR A 18 38.71 -25.90 -15.62
CA THR A 18 40.07 -25.45 -15.28
C THR A 18 39.99 -23.99 -14.86
N GLY A 19 40.06 -23.73 -13.55
CA GLY A 19 40.10 -22.37 -13.01
C GLY A 19 41.21 -21.53 -13.66
N PRO A 20 41.20 -20.19 -13.52
CA PRO A 20 42.09 -19.30 -14.26
C PRO A 20 43.57 -19.63 -14.03
N LYS A 21 44.27 -20.09 -15.07
CA LYS A 21 45.69 -20.46 -15.01
C LYS A 21 46.65 -19.30 -15.28
N THR A 22 46.15 -18.19 -15.81
CA THR A 22 46.96 -17.01 -16.17
C THR A 22 46.86 -15.91 -15.10
N PRO A 23 47.91 -15.09 -14.90
CA PRO A 23 47.87 -13.94 -14.00
C PRO A 23 46.71 -12.98 -14.31
N ALA A 24 46.44 -12.71 -15.60
CA ALA A 24 45.31 -11.88 -16.04
C ALA A 24 43.95 -12.50 -15.71
N GLY A 25 43.79 -13.82 -15.88
CA GLY A 25 42.57 -14.54 -15.51
C GLY A 25 42.34 -14.56 -13.99
N ARG A 26 43.41 -14.68 -13.20
CA ARG A 26 43.35 -14.57 -11.72
C ARG A 26 43.00 -13.16 -11.28
N ALA A 27 43.55 -12.13 -11.91
CA ALA A 27 43.22 -10.72 -11.63
C ALA A 27 41.74 -10.41 -11.95
N LYS A 28 41.21 -10.93 -13.05
CA LYS A 28 39.79 -10.80 -13.42
C LYS A 28 38.86 -11.46 -12.40
N VAL A 29 39.21 -12.66 -11.91
CA VAL A 29 38.44 -13.34 -10.85
C VAL A 29 38.57 -12.63 -9.50
N ALA A 30 39.74 -12.08 -9.16
CA ALA A 30 39.92 -11.26 -7.96
C ALA A 30 39.09 -9.96 -7.99
N GLY A 31 38.90 -9.36 -9.17
CA GLY A 31 38.03 -8.19 -9.36
C GLY A 31 36.56 -8.48 -9.06
N ASN A 32 36.06 -9.68 -9.35
CA ASN A 32 34.67 -10.07 -9.05
C ASN A 32 34.39 -10.09 -7.54
N ALA A 33 35.34 -10.58 -6.74
CA ALA A 33 35.23 -10.58 -5.27
C ALA A 33 35.12 -9.17 -4.67
N LEU A 34 35.69 -8.16 -5.34
CA LEU A 34 35.63 -6.76 -4.95
C LEU A 34 34.41 -6.03 -5.54
N ALA A 35 33.90 -6.45 -6.70
CA ALA A 35 32.78 -5.81 -7.39
C ALA A 35 31.43 -6.05 -6.71
N HIS A 36 31.16 -7.27 -6.23
CA HIS A 36 29.90 -7.61 -5.54
C HIS A 36 30.10 -8.08 -4.10
N GLY A 37 31.34 -8.17 -3.60
CA GLY A 37 31.65 -8.43 -2.19
C GLY A 37 31.42 -9.87 -1.66
N LEU A 38 30.64 -10.69 -2.38
CA LEU A 38 30.24 -12.05 -1.96
C LEU A 38 31.41 -13.01 -1.71
N ASP A 39 32.54 -12.84 -2.40
CA ASP A 39 33.74 -13.69 -2.26
C ASP A 39 34.94 -12.95 -1.63
N SER A 40 34.69 -11.81 -0.99
CA SER A 40 35.76 -11.02 -0.39
C SER A 40 36.39 -11.75 0.80
N ALA A 41 37.72 -11.86 0.77
CA ALA A 41 38.53 -12.31 1.90
C ALA A 41 38.44 -11.37 3.12
N ARG A 42 37.96 -10.13 2.93
CA ARG A 42 37.81 -9.15 4.01
C ARG A 42 36.55 -9.46 4.84
N PRO A 43 36.67 -9.62 6.16
CA PRO A 43 35.53 -9.87 7.03
C PRO A 43 34.56 -8.70 7.09
N VAL A 44 35.04 -7.47 6.87
CA VAL A 44 34.22 -6.24 6.81
C VAL A 44 34.47 -5.54 5.47
N LEU A 45 33.40 -5.18 4.77
CA LEU A 45 33.44 -4.38 3.54
C LEU A 45 33.15 -2.89 3.82
N PRO A 46 33.49 -1.96 2.91
CA PRO A 46 33.05 -0.58 3.01
C PRO A 46 31.52 -0.49 3.15
N GLY A 47 31.03 0.26 4.14
CA GLY A 47 29.59 0.35 4.47
C GLY A 47 29.12 -0.64 5.53
N GLU A 48 29.92 -1.64 5.91
CA GLU A 48 29.62 -2.53 7.03
C GLU A 48 30.25 -2.02 8.34
N SER A 49 29.58 -2.29 9.46
CA SER A 49 30.08 -1.94 10.79
C SER A 49 31.11 -2.96 11.28
N ALA A 50 32.35 -2.52 11.50
CA ALA A 50 33.39 -3.34 12.12
C ALA A 50 32.99 -3.82 13.53
N ALA A 51 32.34 -2.96 14.30
CA ALA A 51 31.82 -3.31 15.63
C ALA A 51 30.75 -4.41 15.56
N ALA A 52 29.86 -4.38 14.55
CA ALA A 52 28.84 -5.41 14.36
C ALA A 52 29.45 -6.75 13.94
N TRP A 53 30.51 -6.73 13.12
CA TRP A 53 31.29 -7.92 12.80
C TRP A 53 31.97 -8.50 14.05
N ASP A 54 32.64 -7.67 14.84
CA ASP A 54 33.32 -8.12 16.06
C ASP A 54 32.33 -8.73 17.05
N GLN A 55 31.17 -8.09 17.26
CA GLN A 55 30.10 -8.62 18.10
C GLN A 55 29.58 -9.97 17.58
N HIS A 56 29.32 -10.08 16.28
CA HIS A 56 28.88 -11.33 15.64
C HIS A 56 29.92 -12.44 15.79
N ARG A 57 31.18 -12.13 15.51
CA ARG A 57 32.30 -13.08 15.65
C ARG A 57 32.41 -13.57 17.08
N VAL A 58 32.45 -12.65 18.06
CA VAL A 58 32.51 -13.00 19.49
C VAL A 58 31.31 -13.87 19.86
N GLY A 59 30.10 -13.52 19.44
CA GLY A 59 28.90 -14.31 19.70
C GLY A 59 29.01 -15.74 19.18
N VAL A 60 29.29 -15.92 17.88
CA VAL A 60 29.41 -17.25 17.26
C VAL A 60 30.53 -18.08 17.88
N VAL A 61 31.71 -17.49 18.05
CA VAL A 61 32.87 -18.20 18.62
C VAL A 61 32.58 -18.61 20.06
N THR A 62 31.97 -17.74 20.86
CA THR A 62 31.60 -18.06 22.25
C THR A 62 30.58 -19.20 22.30
N SER A 63 29.54 -19.16 21.45
CA SER A 63 28.52 -20.21 21.39
C SER A 63 29.07 -21.58 21.02
N LEU A 64 30.14 -21.62 20.22
CA LEU A 64 30.78 -22.86 19.78
C LEU A 64 31.78 -23.43 20.80
N ALA A 65 32.10 -22.69 21.87
CA ALA A 65 32.99 -23.09 22.97
C ALA A 65 34.29 -23.81 22.51
N PRO A 66 35.09 -23.21 21.59
CA PRO A 66 36.31 -23.82 21.10
C PRO A 66 37.40 -23.86 22.18
N VAL A 67 38.23 -24.91 22.15
CA VAL A 67 39.45 -25.00 22.98
C VAL A 67 40.67 -25.20 22.09
N GLY A 68 41.68 -24.36 22.30
CA GLY A 68 42.91 -24.38 21.51
C GLY A 68 42.76 -23.74 20.12
N GLU A 69 43.89 -23.49 19.48
CA GLU A 69 43.95 -22.67 18.26
C GLU A 69 43.17 -23.28 17.09
N LEU A 70 43.19 -24.62 16.95
CA LEU A 70 42.54 -25.30 15.84
C LEU A 70 41.01 -25.17 15.88
N GLU A 71 40.41 -25.36 17.06
CA GLU A 71 38.96 -25.18 17.23
C GLU A 71 38.56 -23.72 17.08
N VAL A 72 39.39 -22.78 17.58
CA VAL A 72 39.17 -21.35 17.41
C VAL A 72 39.17 -20.97 15.93
N ALA A 73 40.12 -21.49 15.14
CA ALA A 73 40.18 -21.24 13.71
C ALA A 73 38.94 -21.79 12.95
N LEU A 74 38.41 -22.95 13.37
CA LEU A 74 37.17 -23.50 12.79
C LEU A 74 35.95 -22.67 13.17
N ALA A 75 35.84 -22.24 14.43
CA ALA A 75 34.77 -21.36 14.91
C ALA A 75 34.80 -20.00 14.20
N ASP A 76 35.98 -19.42 14.01
CA ASP A 76 36.18 -18.18 13.24
C ASP A 76 35.76 -18.34 11.78
N ARG A 77 36.06 -19.50 11.18
CA ARG A 77 35.62 -19.81 9.81
C ARG A 77 34.10 -19.90 9.72
N VAL A 78 33.43 -20.50 10.69
CA VAL A 78 31.96 -20.52 10.78
C VAL A 78 31.42 -19.10 10.85
N ALA A 79 31.95 -18.26 11.76
CA ALA A 79 31.53 -16.87 11.92
C ALA A 79 31.67 -16.07 10.61
N ALA A 80 32.79 -16.22 9.90
CA ALA A 80 33.03 -15.57 8.61
C ALA A 80 32.07 -16.04 7.51
N CYS A 81 31.79 -17.35 7.44
CA CYS A 81 30.87 -17.88 6.43
C CYS A 81 29.42 -17.43 6.69
N LEU A 82 28.98 -17.41 7.95
CA LEU A 82 27.66 -16.90 8.34
C LEU A 82 27.52 -15.40 8.04
N TRP A 83 28.57 -14.62 8.26
CA TRP A 83 28.57 -13.20 7.89
C TRP A 83 28.45 -13.00 6.37
N ARG A 84 29.15 -13.81 5.57
CA ARG A 84 29.01 -13.80 4.11
C ARG A 84 27.63 -14.25 3.64
N LEU A 85 26.98 -15.21 4.31
CA LEU A 85 25.60 -15.59 3.99
C LEU A 85 24.63 -14.43 4.20
N ARG A 86 24.80 -13.62 5.25
CA ARG A 86 24.02 -12.38 5.43
C ARG A 86 24.18 -11.41 4.26
N ARG A 87 25.39 -11.32 3.68
CA ARG A 87 25.62 -10.51 2.47
C ARG A 87 24.87 -11.05 1.26
N VAL A 88 24.75 -12.37 1.10
CA VAL A 88 23.99 -12.98 0.00
C VAL A 88 22.52 -12.56 0.08
N VAL A 89 21.92 -12.59 1.27
CA VAL A 89 20.53 -12.15 1.50
C VAL A 89 20.35 -10.65 1.26
N ALA A 90 21.30 -9.83 1.74
CA ALA A 90 21.27 -8.39 1.51
C ALA A 90 21.45 -8.05 0.02
N TYR A 91 22.30 -8.79 -0.70
CA TYR A 91 22.49 -8.66 -2.14
C TYR A 91 21.25 -9.06 -2.93
N GLU A 92 20.59 -10.17 -2.56
CA GLU A 92 19.30 -10.56 -3.14
C GLU A 92 18.26 -9.45 -2.96
N THR A 93 18.14 -8.90 -1.75
CA THR A 93 17.21 -7.80 -1.47
C THR A 93 17.55 -6.55 -2.29
N ALA A 94 18.84 -6.16 -2.34
CA ALA A 94 19.29 -4.99 -3.06
C ALA A 94 19.11 -5.13 -4.58
N VAL A 95 19.34 -6.31 -5.15
CA VAL A 95 19.08 -6.56 -6.58
C VAL A 95 17.59 -6.53 -6.86
N THR A 96 16.76 -7.16 -6.04
CA THR A 96 15.30 -7.09 -6.20
C THR A 96 14.78 -5.66 -6.11
N VAL A 97 15.28 -4.85 -5.18
CA VAL A 97 14.90 -3.44 -5.05
C VAL A 97 15.40 -2.62 -6.23
N ALA A 98 16.66 -2.79 -6.65
CA ALA A 98 17.20 -2.08 -7.81
C ALA A 98 16.48 -2.46 -9.11
N ASP A 99 16.17 -3.74 -9.32
CA ASP A 99 15.38 -4.22 -10.45
C ASP A 99 13.96 -3.62 -10.40
N LEU A 100 13.35 -3.48 -9.22
CA LEU A 100 12.06 -2.80 -9.02
C LEU A 100 12.11 -1.28 -9.29
N GLU A 101 13.22 -0.62 -8.94
CA GLU A 101 13.45 0.80 -9.19
C GLU A 101 13.77 1.07 -10.68
N GLU A 102 14.46 0.14 -11.36
CA GLU A 102 14.79 0.23 -12.79
C GLU A 102 13.58 -0.17 -13.67
N THR A 103 12.80 -1.17 -13.28
CA THR A 103 11.49 -1.52 -13.91
C THR A 103 10.36 -0.56 -13.52
N ALA A 104 10.64 0.48 -12.74
CA ALA A 104 9.78 1.65 -12.67
C ALA A 104 9.78 2.45 -13.99
N GLU A 105 10.66 2.13 -14.95
CA GLU A 105 10.46 2.45 -16.37
C GLU A 105 9.38 1.54 -16.99
N PRO A 106 8.47 2.07 -17.81
CA PRO A 106 7.30 1.34 -18.28
C PRO A 106 7.69 0.11 -19.11
N ILE A 107 7.25 -1.06 -18.65
CA ILE A 107 7.42 -2.37 -19.31
C ILE A 107 7.02 -2.27 -20.80
N PRO A 108 7.79 -2.81 -21.76
CA PRO A 108 7.46 -2.72 -23.19
C PRO A 108 6.19 -3.50 -23.61
N ARG A 109 5.13 -2.74 -23.91
CA ARG A 109 4.09 -2.83 -24.98
C ARG A 109 3.47 -4.14 -25.49
N GLU A 110 4.08 -5.32 -25.39
CA GLU A 110 3.57 -6.48 -26.15
C GLU A 110 2.54 -7.35 -25.38
N ASP A 111 2.54 -7.32 -24.04
CA ASP A 111 1.51 -7.96 -23.17
C ASP A 111 0.43 -6.94 -22.69
N GLU A 112 0.45 -5.70 -23.19
CA GLU A 112 -0.26 -4.54 -22.61
C GLU A 112 -1.74 -4.38 -23.00
N ASP A 113 -2.20 -4.94 -24.12
CA ASP A 113 -3.45 -4.49 -24.76
C ASP A 113 -4.74 -4.71 -23.93
N ARG A 114 -4.77 -5.68 -23.00
CA ARG A 114 -5.96 -5.95 -22.16
C ARG A 114 -5.88 -5.39 -20.75
N THR A 115 -4.68 -5.31 -20.18
CA THR A 115 -4.44 -4.85 -18.80
C THR A 115 -4.28 -3.33 -18.71
N PHE A 116 -3.76 -2.70 -19.76
CA PHE A 116 -3.61 -1.25 -19.86
C PHE A 116 -4.95 -0.52 -20.07
N ASP A 117 -5.82 -1.06 -20.94
CA ASP A 117 -7.14 -0.50 -21.21
C ASP A 117 -8.04 -0.55 -19.97
N ALA A 118 -8.06 -1.69 -19.26
CA ALA A 118 -8.75 -1.84 -17.99
C ALA A 118 -8.22 -0.89 -16.89
N GLY A 119 -6.91 -0.62 -16.86
CA GLY A 119 -6.30 0.34 -15.93
C GLY A 119 -6.66 1.79 -16.25
N ARG A 120 -6.76 2.16 -17.53
CA ARG A 120 -7.23 3.49 -17.95
C ARG A 120 -8.71 3.67 -17.63
N ALA A 121 -9.54 2.69 -17.97
CA ALA A 121 -10.98 2.71 -17.69
C ALA A 121 -11.26 2.84 -16.19
N ASP A 122 -10.56 2.08 -15.34
CA ASP A 122 -10.73 2.17 -13.88
C ASP A 122 -10.26 3.53 -13.32
N ARG A 123 -9.14 4.10 -13.82
CA ARG A 123 -8.73 5.46 -13.43
C ARG A 123 -9.72 6.53 -13.86
N GLN A 124 -10.29 6.39 -15.06
CA GLN A 124 -11.35 7.29 -15.52
C GLN A 124 -12.59 7.14 -14.64
N ARG A 125 -12.95 5.90 -14.28
CA ARG A 125 -14.11 5.62 -13.44
C ARG A 125 -13.98 6.23 -12.04
N VAL A 126 -12.80 6.18 -11.42
CA VAL A 126 -12.55 6.86 -10.13
C VAL A 126 -12.82 8.36 -10.26
N ARG A 127 -12.25 9.02 -11.28
CA ARG A 127 -12.45 10.47 -11.50
C ARG A 127 -13.92 10.82 -11.71
N GLU A 128 -14.67 10.00 -12.44
CA GLU A 128 -16.11 10.19 -12.65
C GLU A 128 -16.91 10.06 -11.34
N LEU A 129 -16.54 9.10 -10.48
CA LEU A 129 -17.16 8.90 -9.18
C LEU A 129 -16.86 10.07 -8.24
N GLU A 130 -15.60 10.51 -8.17
CA GLU A 130 -15.16 11.66 -7.36
C GLU A 130 -15.81 12.97 -7.81
N ALA A 131 -15.89 13.21 -9.12
CA ALA A 131 -16.57 14.37 -9.67
C ALA A 131 -18.05 14.38 -9.27
N ARG A 132 -18.74 13.24 -9.44
CA ARG A 132 -20.15 13.11 -9.05
C ARG A 132 -20.34 13.28 -7.54
N MET A 133 -19.44 12.78 -6.71
CA MET A 133 -19.48 13.02 -5.25
C MET A 133 -19.32 14.51 -4.94
N THR A 134 -18.38 15.18 -5.59
CA THR A 134 -18.15 16.62 -5.42
C THR A 134 -19.40 17.43 -5.76
N ASP A 135 -20.06 17.09 -6.86
CA ASP A 135 -21.33 17.72 -7.25
C ASP A 135 -22.41 17.52 -6.16
N LEU A 136 -22.56 16.30 -5.64
CA LEU A 136 -23.56 16.00 -4.60
C LEU A 136 -23.23 16.67 -3.26
N PHE A 137 -21.96 16.75 -2.89
CA PHE A 137 -21.53 17.49 -1.69
C PHE A 137 -21.81 18.98 -1.84
N GLY A 138 -21.56 19.56 -3.01
CA GLY A 138 -21.89 20.97 -3.28
C GLY A 138 -23.38 21.24 -3.11
N VAL A 139 -24.23 20.37 -3.69
CA VAL A 139 -25.68 20.47 -3.52
C VAL A 139 -26.06 20.30 -2.04
N LEU A 140 -25.57 19.25 -1.36
CA LEU A 140 -25.89 19.01 0.05
C LEU A 140 -25.48 20.17 0.97
N ALA A 141 -24.33 20.82 0.71
CA ALA A 141 -23.83 21.94 1.49
C ALA A 141 -24.71 23.20 1.33
N ILE A 142 -25.25 23.46 0.14
CA ILE A 142 -26.18 24.58 -0.08
C ILE A 142 -27.45 24.39 0.78
N TRP A 143 -27.94 23.15 0.88
CA TRP A 143 -29.21 22.85 1.52
C TRP A 143 -29.11 22.36 2.97
N SER A 144 -27.90 22.22 3.52
CA SER A 144 -27.72 21.72 4.89
C SER A 144 -28.22 22.71 5.93
N SER A 145 -27.99 24.00 5.70
CA SER A 145 -28.40 25.07 6.62
C SER A 145 -29.93 25.14 6.77
N ALA A 146 -30.68 24.91 5.68
CA ALA A 146 -32.14 24.83 5.73
C ALA A 146 -32.63 23.63 6.56
N ALA A 147 -31.99 22.46 6.41
CA ALA A 147 -32.31 21.27 7.20
C ALA A 147 -32.06 21.48 8.70
N GLU A 148 -30.94 22.13 9.06
CA GLU A 148 -30.62 22.49 10.45
C GLU A 148 -31.61 23.49 11.02
N LEU A 149 -32.01 24.49 10.21
CA LEU A 149 -33.03 25.45 10.60
C LEU A 149 -34.36 24.76 10.87
N PHE A 150 -34.82 23.83 10.01
CA PHE A 150 -36.05 23.06 10.27
C PHE A 150 -36.04 22.31 11.62
N GLU A 151 -34.90 21.75 12.03
CA GLU A 151 -34.79 21.03 13.31
C GLU A 151 -34.88 21.97 14.52
N GLN A 152 -34.32 23.17 14.40
CA GLN A 152 -34.21 24.12 15.51
C GLN A 152 -35.40 25.09 15.57
N LEU A 153 -36.06 25.35 14.44
CA LEU A 153 -37.02 26.44 14.26
C LEU A 153 -38.18 26.37 15.25
N LEU A 154 -38.67 25.21 15.68
CA LEU A 154 -39.76 25.14 16.67
C LEU A 154 -39.30 25.48 18.10
N SER A 155 -38.01 25.37 18.37
CA SER A 155 -37.42 25.56 19.70
C SER A 155 -36.73 26.91 19.90
N LEU A 156 -36.32 27.56 18.80
CA LEU A 156 -35.59 28.83 18.85
C LEU A 156 -36.48 29.96 19.38
N PRO A 157 -35.98 30.81 20.31
CA PRO A 157 -36.65 32.05 20.72
C PRO A 157 -36.99 32.95 19.54
N ASP A 158 -38.07 33.73 19.63
CA ASP A 158 -38.53 34.60 18.53
C ASP A 158 -37.50 35.63 18.08
N ASP A 159 -36.61 36.06 18.98
CA ASP A 159 -35.55 37.04 18.77
C ASP A 159 -34.22 36.42 18.33
N ALA A 160 -34.12 35.09 18.25
CA ALA A 160 -32.92 34.41 17.78
C ALA A 160 -32.67 34.71 16.30
N GLY A 161 -31.51 35.26 15.99
CA GLY A 161 -31.07 35.53 14.61
C GLY A 161 -30.90 34.24 13.82
N VAL A 162 -31.24 34.28 12.53
CA VAL A 162 -31.19 33.15 11.62
C VAL A 162 -30.46 33.56 10.35
N ASP A 163 -29.67 32.65 9.80
CA ASP A 163 -28.94 32.84 8.54
C ASP A 163 -29.91 32.90 7.35
N GLY A 164 -29.75 33.91 6.48
CA GLY A 164 -30.70 34.16 5.41
C GLY A 164 -30.70 33.11 4.30
N ASP A 165 -29.56 32.48 4.01
CA ASP A 165 -29.48 31.34 3.07
C ASP A 165 -30.30 30.15 3.60
N ALA A 166 -30.27 29.92 4.92
CA ALA A 166 -31.12 28.92 5.56
C ALA A 166 -32.61 29.28 5.46
N VAL A 167 -32.96 30.57 5.57
CA VAL A 167 -34.34 31.05 5.40
C VAL A 167 -34.83 30.83 3.98
N GLU A 168 -34.01 31.15 2.98
CA GLU A 168 -34.34 30.93 1.56
C GLU A 168 -34.67 29.46 1.33
N GLY A 169 -33.80 28.55 1.75
CA GLY A 169 -34.04 27.12 1.57
C GLY A 169 -35.28 26.60 2.30
N VAL A 170 -35.56 27.09 3.52
CA VAL A 170 -36.79 26.75 4.25
C VAL A 170 -38.03 27.26 3.51
N PHE A 171 -37.99 28.48 2.97
CA PHE A 171 -39.11 29.05 2.23
C PHE A 171 -39.37 28.32 0.92
N GLU A 172 -38.33 27.96 0.18
CA GLU A 172 -38.46 27.15 -1.03
C GLU A 172 -39.08 25.76 -0.73
N ASP A 173 -38.66 25.12 0.36
CA ASP A 173 -39.25 23.86 0.81
C ASP A 173 -40.72 24.00 1.23
N VAL A 174 -41.03 25.04 1.99
CA VAL A 174 -42.40 25.32 2.45
C VAL A 174 -43.30 25.60 1.25
N VAL A 175 -42.88 26.43 0.30
CA VAL A 175 -43.65 26.69 -0.93
C VAL A 175 -43.80 25.45 -1.80
N GLY A 176 -42.75 24.63 -1.92
CA GLY A 176 -42.84 23.34 -2.60
C GLY A 176 -43.89 22.39 -1.99
N ASN A 177 -44.21 22.56 -0.71
CA ASN A 177 -45.21 21.78 0.02
C ASN A 177 -46.59 22.47 0.14
N LEU A 178 -46.74 23.70 -0.36
CA LEU A 178 -48.02 24.43 -0.35
C LEU A 178 -49.03 23.85 -1.34
N SER A 179 -48.64 23.01 -2.31
CA SER A 179 -49.58 22.51 -3.33
C SER A 179 -49.18 21.20 -4.03
N ASP A 180 -50.03 20.18 -3.82
CA ASP A 180 -50.44 19.19 -4.85
C ASP A 180 -51.55 19.76 -5.78
N HIS A 181 -51.84 21.07 -5.72
CA HIS A 181 -53.04 21.70 -6.29
C HIS A 181 -52.67 22.70 -7.40
N ASP A 182 -53.52 22.80 -8.44
CA ASP A 182 -53.44 23.70 -9.61
C ASP A 182 -53.52 25.22 -9.27
N GLY A 183 -52.96 25.66 -8.13
CA GLY A 183 -52.88 27.05 -7.71
C GLY A 183 -51.67 27.81 -8.28
N PRO A 184 -51.67 29.16 -8.26
CA PRO A 184 -50.51 29.94 -8.68
C PRO A 184 -49.35 29.72 -7.70
N ALA A 185 -48.13 29.61 -8.24
CA ALA A 185 -46.92 29.52 -7.43
C ALA A 185 -46.81 30.71 -6.48
N PHE A 186 -46.55 30.44 -5.19
CA PHE A 186 -46.32 31.48 -4.21
C PHE A 186 -44.94 32.11 -4.43
N ASP A 187 -44.89 33.42 -4.66
CA ASP A 187 -43.64 34.15 -4.89
C ASP A 187 -43.07 34.71 -3.58
N ILE A 188 -42.10 33.98 -3.03
CA ILE A 188 -41.35 34.32 -1.81
C ILE A 188 -40.50 35.60 -1.96
N THR A 189 -40.26 36.05 -3.19
CA THR A 189 -39.51 37.28 -3.51
C THR A 189 -40.42 38.46 -3.79
N SER A 190 -41.75 38.27 -3.77
CA SER A 190 -42.67 39.33 -4.15
C SER A 190 -42.59 40.52 -3.19
N ALA A 191 -42.48 41.73 -3.76
CA ALA A 191 -42.36 42.96 -2.97
C ALA A 191 -43.56 43.17 -2.02
N ALA A 192 -44.74 42.63 -2.35
CA ALA A 192 -45.93 42.71 -1.51
C ALA A 192 -45.81 41.80 -0.28
N PHE A 193 -45.37 40.55 -0.45
CA PHE A 193 -45.12 39.62 0.63
C PHE A 193 -44.01 40.12 1.56
N LEU A 194 -42.87 40.53 1.00
CA LEU A 194 -41.75 41.06 1.78
C LEU A 194 -42.15 42.34 2.55
N ALA A 195 -42.98 43.19 1.96
CA ALA A 195 -43.51 44.38 2.64
C ALA A 195 -44.48 44.03 3.77
N ASP A 196 -45.36 43.05 3.59
CA ASP A 196 -46.32 42.58 4.60
C ASP A 196 -45.60 41.96 5.81
N LEU A 197 -44.49 41.26 5.56
CA LEU A 197 -43.61 40.75 6.61
C LEU A 197 -42.85 41.86 7.36
N GLY A 198 -42.79 43.07 6.81
CA GLY A 198 -42.08 44.21 7.40
C GLY A 198 -40.61 44.30 7.00
N ILE A 199 -40.20 43.65 5.90
CA ILE A 199 -38.82 43.77 5.38
C ILE A 199 -38.62 45.20 4.84
N PRO A 200 -37.54 45.90 5.23
CA PRO A 200 -37.24 47.26 4.76
C PRO A 200 -37.14 47.33 3.25
N ALA A 201 -37.61 48.41 2.63
CA ALA A 201 -37.55 48.58 1.18
C ALA A 201 -36.14 48.42 0.60
N ALA A 202 -35.12 48.86 1.33
CA ALA A 202 -33.71 48.74 0.93
C ALA A 202 -33.16 47.29 0.92
N ALA A 203 -33.86 46.36 1.56
CA ALA A 203 -33.47 44.94 1.65
C ALA A 203 -34.31 44.05 0.72
N ARG A 204 -35.33 44.57 0.02
CA ARG A 204 -36.24 43.74 -0.80
C ARG A 204 -35.64 43.26 -2.12
N ASP A 205 -34.61 43.95 -2.62
CA ASP A 205 -33.92 43.55 -3.84
C ASP A 205 -33.07 42.28 -3.63
N ASP A 206 -32.64 42.04 -2.39
CA ASP A 206 -31.88 40.86 -1.97
C ASP A 206 -32.24 40.49 -0.52
N PRO A 207 -33.42 39.89 -0.30
CA PRO A 207 -34.00 39.72 1.04
C PRO A 207 -33.25 38.70 1.88
N TYR A 208 -32.50 37.78 1.27
CA TYR A 208 -31.80 36.71 1.99
C TYR A 208 -30.38 37.12 2.42
N HIS A 209 -29.80 38.19 1.85
CA HIS A 209 -28.60 38.83 2.40
C HIS A 209 -28.89 39.84 3.53
N TRP A 210 -30.15 39.92 4.00
CA TRP A 210 -30.54 40.82 5.08
C TRP A 210 -30.35 40.19 6.46
N ASP A 211 -29.48 40.77 7.30
CA ASP A 211 -29.16 40.27 8.65
C ASP A 211 -30.32 40.36 9.68
N GLY A 212 -31.51 40.82 9.28
CA GLY A 212 -32.65 41.02 10.17
C GLY A 212 -33.54 39.80 10.39
N TRP A 213 -33.20 38.66 9.79
CA TRP A 213 -33.95 37.41 9.96
C TRP A 213 -33.89 36.90 11.40
N THR A 214 -35.06 36.62 11.97
CA THR A 214 -35.19 35.94 13.27
C THR A 214 -36.11 34.73 13.17
N ALA A 215 -35.99 33.78 14.08
CA ALA A 215 -36.84 32.59 14.10
C ALA A 215 -38.34 32.95 14.20
N GLY A 216 -38.69 33.99 14.95
CA GLY A 216 -40.06 34.50 15.02
C GLY A 216 -40.52 35.13 13.69
N PHE A 217 -39.61 35.74 12.93
CA PHE A 217 -39.89 36.27 11.60
C PHE A 217 -40.17 35.15 10.59
N VAL A 218 -39.35 34.10 10.61
CA VAL A 218 -39.52 32.90 9.77
C VAL A 218 -40.84 32.19 10.08
N ARG A 219 -41.19 32.00 11.36
CA ARG A 219 -42.49 31.41 11.76
C ARG A 219 -43.69 32.23 11.29
N ARG A 220 -43.63 33.57 11.40
CA ARG A 220 -44.69 34.45 10.87
C ARG A 220 -44.82 34.33 9.35
N ALA A 221 -43.70 34.29 8.63
CA ALA A 221 -43.70 34.12 7.18
C ALA A 221 -44.34 32.80 6.75
N ILE A 222 -44.02 31.71 7.43
CA ILE A 222 -44.64 30.40 7.20
C ILE A 222 -46.15 30.45 7.48
N ALA A 223 -46.59 31.14 8.53
CA ALA A 223 -48.02 31.30 8.80
C ALA A 223 -48.76 32.08 7.69
N VAL A 224 -48.12 33.11 7.10
CA VAL A 224 -48.67 33.85 5.94
C VAL A 224 -48.76 32.94 4.72
N MET A 225 -47.70 32.17 4.44
CA MET A 225 -47.68 31.19 3.34
C MET A 225 -48.76 30.12 3.51
N ALA A 226 -48.88 29.56 4.72
CA ALA A 226 -49.88 28.55 5.05
C ALA A 226 -51.31 29.09 4.89
N ALA A 227 -51.57 30.32 5.33
CA ALA A 227 -52.85 30.99 5.14
C ALA A 227 -53.17 31.20 3.64
N ALA A 228 -52.18 31.57 2.83
CA ALA A 228 -52.36 31.72 1.38
C ALA A 228 -52.66 30.38 0.68
N GLY A 229 -52.07 29.29 1.17
CA GLY A 229 -52.34 27.92 0.70
C GLY A 229 -53.57 27.25 1.32
N ASN A 230 -54.27 27.92 2.26
CA ASN A 230 -55.36 27.35 3.05
C ASN A 230 -54.99 26.00 3.72
N VAL A 231 -53.76 25.92 4.26
CA VAL A 231 -53.22 24.78 4.99
C VAL A 231 -52.85 25.18 6.41
N ASP A 232 -52.78 24.20 7.32
CA ASP A 232 -52.27 24.43 8.68
C ASP A 232 -50.76 24.65 8.67
N ALA A 233 -50.29 25.64 9.43
CA ALA A 233 -48.88 26.04 9.42
C ALA A 233 -47.96 24.99 10.07
N ASP A 234 -48.42 24.31 11.11
CA ASP A 234 -47.63 23.29 11.81
C ASP A 234 -47.56 22.00 10.97
N ASP A 235 -48.65 21.63 10.30
CA ASP A 235 -48.67 20.52 9.33
C ASP A 235 -47.73 20.80 8.13
N LEU A 236 -47.82 22.01 7.56
CA LEU A 236 -46.97 22.41 6.44
C LEU A 236 -45.48 22.38 6.82
N LEU A 237 -45.15 22.92 8.00
CA LEU A 237 -43.79 22.91 8.52
C LEU A 237 -43.28 21.49 8.78
N THR A 238 -44.14 20.62 9.32
CA THR A 238 -43.81 19.22 9.57
C THR A 238 -43.51 18.49 8.26
N ARG A 239 -44.39 18.59 7.25
CA ARG A 239 -44.22 17.95 5.94
C ARG A 239 -42.97 18.45 5.22
N ALA A 240 -42.76 19.77 5.17
CA ALA A 240 -41.58 20.36 4.53
C ALA A 240 -40.28 19.91 5.23
N GLY A 241 -40.26 19.93 6.56
CA GLY A 241 -39.11 19.48 7.34
C GLY A 241 -38.83 17.98 7.20
N GLU A 242 -39.86 17.13 7.13
CA GLU A 242 -39.72 15.70 6.87
C GLU A 242 -39.15 15.43 5.47
N GLY A 243 -39.69 16.09 4.44
CA GLY A 243 -39.21 15.97 3.07
C GLY A 243 -37.75 16.40 2.93
N ARG A 244 -37.35 17.50 3.57
CA ARG A 244 -35.94 17.94 3.57
C ARG A 244 -35.03 16.95 4.30
N ARG A 245 -35.45 16.40 5.44
CA ARG A 245 -34.67 15.37 6.16
C ARG A 245 -34.51 14.08 5.36
N GLU A 246 -35.57 13.65 4.68
CA GLU A 246 -35.53 12.49 3.78
C GLU A 246 -34.57 12.75 2.61
N TRP A 247 -34.68 13.91 1.97
CA TRP A 247 -33.76 14.31 0.90
C TRP A 247 -32.30 14.32 1.36
N VAL A 248 -31.99 14.90 2.53
CA VAL A 248 -30.63 14.91 3.11
C VAL A 248 -30.11 13.49 3.34
N ARG A 249 -30.97 12.61 3.86
CA ARG A 249 -30.63 11.20 4.07
C ARG A 249 -30.31 10.51 2.74
N ASP A 250 -31.16 10.68 1.73
CA ASP A 250 -30.98 10.09 0.41
C ASP A 250 -29.70 10.56 -0.27
N GLN A 251 -29.37 11.86 -0.16
CA GLN A 251 -28.11 12.40 -0.68
C GLN A 251 -26.90 11.78 0.04
N ARG A 252 -26.93 11.68 1.37
CA ARG A 252 -25.85 11.05 2.16
C ARG A 252 -25.69 9.58 1.81
N GLU A 253 -26.78 8.84 1.62
CA GLU A 253 -26.74 7.45 1.18
C GLU A 253 -26.19 7.31 -0.25
N GLN A 254 -26.52 8.23 -1.14
CA GLN A 254 -25.95 8.26 -2.49
C GLN A 254 -24.44 8.54 -2.47
N ILE A 255 -23.98 9.49 -1.66
CA ILE A 255 -22.56 9.79 -1.46
C ILE A 255 -21.83 8.54 -0.93
N ALA A 256 -22.35 7.91 0.13
CA ALA A 256 -21.74 6.71 0.71
C ALA A 256 -21.65 5.55 -0.31
N ARG A 257 -22.65 5.40 -1.18
CA ARG A 257 -22.60 4.41 -2.29
C ARG A 257 -21.52 4.73 -3.31
N LEU A 258 -21.32 6.00 -3.65
CA LEU A 258 -20.28 6.42 -4.58
C LEU A 258 -18.88 6.25 -3.97
N GLU A 259 -18.71 6.57 -2.69
CA GLU A 259 -17.47 6.34 -1.93
C GLU A 259 -17.09 4.86 -1.92
N ALA A 260 -18.05 3.98 -1.59
CA ALA A 260 -17.82 2.54 -1.60
C ALA A 260 -17.42 2.04 -3.00
N ALA A 261 -18.08 2.53 -4.06
CA ALA A 261 -17.74 2.18 -5.43
C ALA A 261 -16.34 2.69 -5.85
N ALA A 262 -15.95 3.89 -5.41
CA ALA A 262 -14.63 4.46 -5.70
C ALA A 262 -13.54 3.62 -5.01
N LEU A 263 -13.74 3.29 -3.73
CA LEU A 263 -12.82 2.46 -2.96
C LEU A 263 -12.62 1.07 -3.59
N GLU A 264 -13.69 0.46 -4.11
CA GLU A 264 -13.60 -0.82 -4.82
C GLU A 264 -12.73 -0.72 -6.09
N VAL A 265 -12.92 0.34 -6.88
CA VAL A 265 -12.14 0.57 -8.10
C VAL A 265 -10.67 0.84 -7.77
N GLU A 266 -10.39 1.64 -6.73
CA GLU A 266 -9.04 1.89 -6.24
C GLU A 266 -8.36 0.63 -5.72
N ALA A 267 -9.07 -0.22 -4.97
CA ALA A 267 -8.55 -1.50 -4.51
C ALA A 267 -8.16 -2.40 -5.69
N ARG A 268 -8.96 -2.42 -6.77
CA ARG A 268 -8.61 -3.13 -8.01
C ARG A 268 -7.36 -2.55 -8.68
N LEU A 269 -7.19 -1.21 -8.69
CA LEU A 269 -6.00 -0.56 -9.22
C LEU A 269 -4.75 -0.88 -8.38
N SER A 270 -4.85 -0.84 -7.04
CA SER A 270 -3.76 -1.20 -6.13
C SER A 270 -3.34 -2.65 -6.32
N ALA A 271 -4.30 -3.58 -6.32
CA ALA A 271 -4.00 -5.00 -6.52
C ALA A 271 -3.34 -5.29 -7.88
N ARG A 272 -3.67 -4.54 -8.94
CA ARG A 272 -2.97 -4.64 -10.22
C ARG A 272 -1.54 -4.14 -10.12
N ARG A 273 -1.30 -3.01 -9.47
CA ARG A 273 0.04 -2.46 -9.25
C ARG A 273 0.90 -3.43 -8.44
N ASP A 274 0.37 -3.98 -7.36
CA ASP A 274 1.08 -4.94 -6.51
C ASP A 274 1.46 -6.21 -7.29
N ARG A 275 0.57 -6.73 -8.14
CA ARG A 275 0.88 -7.87 -9.02
C ARG A 275 1.98 -7.54 -10.03
N GLN A 276 2.00 -6.31 -10.55
CA GLN A 276 3.04 -5.86 -11.48
C GLN A 276 4.39 -5.73 -10.78
N ILE A 277 4.43 -5.15 -9.58
CA ILE A 277 5.61 -5.07 -8.72
C ILE A 277 6.12 -6.49 -8.42
N LEU A 278 5.25 -7.40 -7.96
CA LEU A 278 5.64 -8.77 -7.66
C LEU A 278 6.16 -9.54 -8.88
N ARG A 279 5.66 -9.25 -10.09
CA ARG A 279 6.20 -9.83 -11.34
C ARG A 279 7.57 -9.26 -11.70
N ALA A 280 7.78 -7.96 -11.46
CA ALA A 280 9.05 -7.28 -11.72
C ALA A 280 10.12 -7.59 -10.66
N ALA A 281 9.72 -8.00 -9.45
CA ALA A 281 10.59 -8.35 -8.33
C ALA A 281 11.36 -9.69 -8.47
N VAL A 282 11.49 -10.25 -9.68
CA VAL A 282 12.24 -11.49 -9.93
C VAL A 282 13.58 -11.14 -10.57
N PRO A 283 14.71 -11.29 -9.85
CA PRO A 283 16.02 -11.00 -10.41
C PRO A 283 16.32 -11.81 -11.67
N PRO A 284 17.11 -11.28 -12.62
CA PRO A 284 17.43 -11.98 -13.85
C PRO A 284 18.15 -13.31 -13.56
N ALA A 285 17.92 -14.31 -14.41
CA ALA A 285 18.33 -15.71 -14.18
C ALA A 285 19.82 -15.89 -13.83
N HIS A 286 20.70 -15.06 -14.39
CA HIS A 286 22.14 -15.11 -14.09
C HIS A 286 22.47 -14.61 -12.66
N THR A 287 21.67 -13.69 -12.12
CA THR A 287 21.81 -13.21 -10.74
C THR A 287 21.25 -14.24 -9.75
N LEU A 288 20.11 -14.86 -10.04
CA LEU A 288 19.58 -15.99 -9.26
C LEU A 288 20.55 -17.17 -9.22
N ASP A 289 21.15 -17.55 -10.35
CA ASP A 289 22.15 -18.62 -10.42
C ASP A 289 23.41 -18.28 -9.61
N ARG A 290 23.84 -17.01 -9.61
CA ARG A 290 24.94 -16.52 -8.77
C ARG A 290 24.60 -16.61 -7.28
N ILE A 291 23.43 -16.10 -6.85
CA ILE A 291 22.95 -16.19 -5.46
C ILE A 291 22.92 -17.65 -5.01
N THR A 292 22.27 -18.52 -5.78
CA THR A 292 22.13 -19.95 -5.49
C THR A 292 23.48 -20.65 -5.33
N ARG A 293 24.45 -20.35 -6.21
CA ARG A 293 25.79 -20.96 -6.13
C ARG A 293 26.55 -20.53 -4.87
N TYR A 294 26.49 -19.24 -4.53
CA TYR A 294 27.16 -18.72 -3.34
C TYR A 294 26.52 -19.22 -2.04
N GLU A 295 25.20 -19.23 -1.97
CA GLU A 295 24.46 -19.80 -0.85
C GLU A 295 24.83 -21.28 -0.65
N ALA A 296 24.77 -22.08 -1.72
CA ALA A 296 25.11 -23.49 -1.65
C ALA A 296 26.60 -23.71 -1.29
N HIS A 297 27.51 -22.86 -1.74
CA HIS A 297 28.93 -22.97 -1.42
C HIS A 297 29.22 -22.62 0.06
N LEU A 298 28.71 -21.48 0.54
CA LEU A 298 28.91 -21.03 1.91
C LEU A 298 28.22 -21.97 2.91
N SER A 299 27.01 -22.44 2.62
CA SER A 299 26.32 -23.43 3.45
C SER A 299 27.13 -24.72 3.59
N ARG A 300 27.73 -25.22 2.49
CA ARG A 300 28.65 -26.38 2.56
C ARG A 300 29.88 -26.10 3.41
N GLN A 301 30.46 -24.90 3.34
CA GLN A 301 31.62 -24.54 4.16
C GLN A 301 31.27 -24.47 5.66
N VAL A 302 30.10 -23.90 6.00
CA VAL A 302 29.58 -23.87 7.38
C VAL A 302 29.40 -25.29 7.91
N THR A 303 28.67 -26.15 7.18
CA THR A 303 28.45 -27.54 7.59
C THR A 303 29.75 -28.30 7.77
N HIS A 304 30.71 -28.16 6.85
CA HIS A 304 32.01 -28.82 6.96
C HIS A 304 32.80 -28.35 8.18
N ALA A 305 32.86 -27.04 8.43
CA ALA A 305 33.56 -26.49 9.58
C ALA A 305 32.92 -26.93 10.90
N LEU A 306 31.58 -26.91 10.99
CA LEU A 306 30.83 -27.39 12.16
C LEU A 306 31.08 -28.88 12.41
N HIS A 307 30.92 -29.75 11.40
CA HIS A 307 31.18 -31.18 11.57
C HIS A 307 32.63 -31.46 11.97
N THR A 308 33.59 -30.70 11.45
CA THR A 308 35.00 -30.87 11.85
C THR A 308 35.20 -30.48 13.30
N LEU A 309 34.60 -29.37 13.72
CA LEU A 309 34.67 -28.87 15.10
C LEU A 309 34.02 -29.84 16.08
N GLU A 310 32.80 -30.31 15.80
CA GLU A 310 32.08 -31.27 16.63
C GLU A 310 32.86 -32.57 16.82
N ARG A 311 33.54 -33.05 15.77
CA ARG A 311 34.40 -34.23 15.86
C ARG A 311 35.61 -34.01 16.77
N LEU A 312 36.27 -32.85 16.68
CA LEU A 312 37.37 -32.50 17.58
C LEU A 312 36.89 -32.41 19.04
N GLN A 313 35.77 -31.75 19.26
CA GLN A 313 35.17 -31.59 20.59
C GLN A 313 34.71 -32.94 21.18
N ALA A 314 34.12 -33.82 20.36
CA ALA A 314 33.75 -35.17 20.78
C ALA A 314 34.98 -36.00 21.16
N ALA A 315 36.04 -35.96 20.35
CA ALA A 315 37.32 -36.62 20.65
C ALA A 315 37.92 -36.11 21.97
N ARG A 316 37.86 -34.79 22.22
CA ARG A 316 38.34 -34.15 23.46
C ARG A 316 37.61 -34.66 24.71
N VAL A 317 36.29 -34.85 24.64
CA VAL A 317 35.47 -35.33 25.76
C VAL A 317 35.45 -36.87 25.85
N GLY A 318 36.28 -37.56 25.06
CA GLY A 318 36.37 -39.02 25.05
C GLY A 318 35.13 -39.71 24.47
N LYS A 319 34.25 -38.99 23.77
CA LYS A 319 33.13 -39.59 23.05
C LYS A 319 33.66 -40.32 21.81
N PRO A 320 33.16 -41.53 21.50
CA PRO A 320 33.56 -42.25 20.30
C PRO A 320 33.19 -41.43 19.06
N VAL A 321 34.20 -41.01 18.31
CA VAL A 321 34.02 -40.34 17.02
C VAL A 321 34.07 -41.41 15.93
N PRO A 322 32.97 -41.65 15.19
CA PRO A 322 33.00 -42.60 14.09
C PRO A 322 34.06 -42.15 13.08
N LEU A 323 34.84 -43.12 12.60
CA LEU A 323 35.79 -42.87 11.51
C LEU A 323 35.01 -42.33 10.30
N PRO A 324 35.59 -41.39 9.53
CA PRO A 324 34.97 -40.99 8.27
C PRO A 324 34.79 -42.25 7.43
N VAL A 325 33.58 -42.48 6.93
CA VAL A 325 33.34 -43.57 5.99
C VAL A 325 34.14 -43.26 4.73
N ALA A 326 35.31 -43.89 4.60
CA ALA A 326 36.09 -43.86 3.38
C ALA A 326 35.36 -44.74 2.35
N ILE A 327 34.70 -44.10 1.40
CA ILE A 327 34.16 -44.80 0.23
C ILE A 327 35.25 -44.73 -0.83
N ASP A 328 36.03 -45.80 -0.97
CA ASP A 328 36.91 -45.96 -2.12
C ASP A 328 36.04 -46.18 -3.37
N VAL A 329 36.04 -45.19 -4.25
CA VAL A 329 35.36 -45.29 -5.55
C VAL A 329 36.41 -45.73 -6.56
N THR A 330 36.58 -47.04 -6.74
CA THR A 330 37.27 -47.61 -7.90
C THR A 330 36.42 -47.35 -9.14
N VAL A 331 36.96 -46.55 -10.06
CA VAL A 331 36.34 -46.27 -11.36
C VAL A 331 37.07 -47.10 -12.40
N ASP A 332 36.60 -48.32 -12.65
CA ASP A 332 37.05 -49.08 -13.81
C ASP A 332 36.45 -48.45 -15.07
N ALA A 333 37.28 -47.81 -15.86
CA ALA A 333 36.92 -47.41 -17.22
C ALA A 333 37.07 -48.66 -18.12
N PRO A 334 36.03 -49.07 -18.87
CA PRO A 334 36.17 -50.16 -19.83
C PRO A 334 37.21 -49.77 -20.91
N PRO A 335 38.01 -50.73 -21.42
CA PRO A 335 39.03 -50.43 -22.41
C PRO A 335 38.39 -49.83 -23.65
N ALA A 336 39.04 -48.81 -24.20
CA ALA A 336 38.63 -48.17 -25.44
C ALA A 336 38.61 -49.20 -26.57
N THR A 337 37.41 -49.54 -27.04
CA THR A 337 37.23 -50.28 -28.29
C THR A 337 37.62 -49.35 -29.43
N GLY A 338 38.74 -49.69 -30.10
CA GLY A 338 39.17 -49.07 -31.36
C GLY A 338 38.30 -49.48 -32.54
#